data_AF-A0A2V8WWD4-F1
#
_entry.id   AF-A0A2V8WWD4-F1
#
_cell.length_a   1.000
_cell.length_b   1.000
_cell.length_c   1.000
_cell.angle_alpha   90.00
_cell.angle_beta   90.00
_cell.angle_gamma   90.00
#
_symmetry.space_group_name_H-M   'P 1'
#
loop_
_entity.id
_entity.type
_entity.pdbx_description
1 polymer ?
#
loop_
_entity_poly.entity_id
_entity_poly.type
_entity_poly.pdbx_seq_one_letter_code
_entity_poly.pdbx_strand_id
1 'polypeptide(L)'
;MNVDWLRELCLSFPGGTEQIQWGSDLLFKVGGKMFAAAPLEPASVWLSFKASPENFVELTERPNIIPAPYLARAQWVALENKDALPPEEL
;
A
#
# COMPACT_ATOMS: atom_id res chain seq x y z
N MET A 1 -4.29 -2.32 15.94
CA MET A 1 -5.62 -1.82 15.50
C MET A 1 -5.45 -0.65 14.52
N ASN A 2 -4.84 -0.89 13.35
CA ASN A 2 -4.77 0.12 12.28
C ASN A 2 -4.77 -0.55 10.90
N VAL A 3 -4.17 -1.74 10.80
CA VAL A 3 -4.33 -2.63 9.63
C VAL A 3 -5.79 -3.03 9.42
N ASP A 4 -6.61 -3.12 10.47
CA ASP A 4 -8.02 -3.55 10.35
C ASP A 4 -8.85 -2.62 9.45
N TRP A 5 -8.76 -1.31 9.64
CA TRP A 5 -9.47 -0.33 8.79
C TRP A 5 -8.97 -0.37 7.35
N LEU A 6 -7.65 -0.43 7.15
CA LEU A 6 -7.05 -0.53 5.82
C LEU A 6 -7.49 -1.82 5.11
N ARG A 7 -7.56 -2.92 5.86
CA ARG A 7 -8.05 -4.22 5.39
C ARG A 7 -9.51 -4.13 4.98
N GLU A 8 -10.37 -3.55 5.81
CA GLU A 8 -11.78 -3.33 5.47
C GLU A 8 -11.96 -2.46 4.21
N LEU A 9 -11.19 -1.38 4.09
CA LEU A 9 -11.17 -0.52 2.91
C LEU A 9 -10.78 -1.31 1.66
N CYS A 10 -9.65 -2.01 1.69
CA CYS A 10 -9.17 -2.80 0.55
C CYS A 10 -10.13 -3.93 0.15
N LEU A 11 -10.80 -4.55 1.12
CA LEU A 11 -11.80 -5.61 0.86
C LEU A 11 -13.15 -5.06 0.40
N SER A 12 -13.43 -3.76 0.59
CA SER A 12 -14.64 -3.12 0.08
C SER A 12 -14.64 -2.93 -1.45
N PHE A 13 -13.46 -2.99 -2.08
CA PHE A 13 -13.36 -2.87 -3.54
C PHE A 13 -13.97 -4.09 -4.24
N PRO A 14 -14.71 -3.91 -5.36
CA PRO A 14 -15.31 -5.03 -6.07
C PRO A 14 -14.27 -6.08 -6.50
N GLY A 15 -14.43 -7.31 -6.00
CA GLY A 15 -13.47 -8.40 -6.26
C GLY A 15 -12.17 -8.30 -5.47
N GLY A 16 -12.14 -7.47 -4.42
CA GLY A 16 -11.06 -7.35 -3.45
C GLY A 16 -10.87 -8.67 -2.69
N THR A 17 -9.63 -9.13 -2.64
CA THR A 17 -9.20 -10.32 -1.91
C THR A 17 -7.90 -10.00 -1.16
N GLU A 18 -7.61 -10.75 -0.12
CA GLU A 18 -6.37 -10.64 0.63
C GLU A 18 -5.63 -11.98 0.67
N GLN A 19 -4.31 -11.92 0.79
CA GLN A 19 -3.48 -13.09 0.93
C GLN A 19 -2.19 -12.72 1.69
N ILE A 20 -1.86 -13.48 2.73
CA ILE A 20 -0.55 -13.38 3.38
C ILE A 20 0.50 -14.04 2.49
N GLN A 21 1.55 -13.30 2.14
CA GLN A 21 2.72 -13.78 1.41
C GLN A 21 3.99 -13.19 2.01
N TRP A 22 5.15 -13.64 1.49
CA TRP A 22 6.47 -13.16 1.92
C TRP A 22 6.71 -13.24 3.45
N GLY A 23 6.12 -14.26 4.08
CA GLY A 23 6.21 -14.51 5.52
C GLY A 23 5.11 -13.81 6.30
N SER A 24 5.03 -12.48 6.20
CA SER A 24 4.17 -11.66 7.06
C SER A 24 3.56 -10.45 6.36
N ASP A 25 3.54 -10.40 5.02
CA ASP A 25 2.94 -9.29 4.28
C ASP A 25 1.52 -9.62 3.84
N LEU A 26 0.57 -8.79 4.23
CA LEU A 26 -0.82 -8.85 3.79
C LEU A 26 -0.95 -8.17 2.43
N LEU A 27 -1.16 -8.97 1.38
CA LEU A 27 -1.28 -8.50 0.01
C LEU A 27 -2.73 -8.45 -0.41
N PHE A 28 -3.16 -7.28 -0.90
CA PHE A 28 -4.51 -7.07 -1.44
C PHE A 28 -4.51 -7.16 -2.95
N LYS A 29 -5.49 -7.88 -3.50
CA LYS A 29 -5.60 -8.19 -4.92
C LYS A 29 -7.01 -7.98 -5.47
N VAL A 30 -7.09 -7.58 -6.74
CA VAL A 30 -8.32 -7.61 -7.55
C VAL A 30 -8.05 -8.41 -8.82
N GLY A 31 -8.90 -9.41 -9.10
CA GLY A 31 -8.72 -10.29 -10.27
C GLY A 31 -7.35 -11.00 -10.29
N GLY A 32 -6.81 -11.33 -9.12
CA GLY A 32 -5.49 -11.97 -8.96
C GLY A 32 -4.28 -11.03 -9.06
N LYS A 33 -4.47 -9.74 -9.36
CA LYS A 33 -3.40 -8.73 -9.45
C LYS A 33 -3.32 -7.92 -8.15
N MET A 34 -2.11 -7.73 -7.64
CA MET A 34 -1.86 -6.95 -6.41
C MET A 34 -2.04 -5.46 -6.66
N PHE A 35 -2.64 -4.76 -5.70
CA PHE A 35 -2.78 -3.31 -5.72
C PHE A 35 -2.31 -2.63 -4.43
N ALA A 36 -2.29 -3.34 -3.30
CA ALA A 36 -1.75 -2.87 -2.04
C ALA A 36 -1.06 -3.99 -1.24
N ALA A 37 -0.15 -3.62 -0.36
CA ALA A 37 0.63 -4.50 0.50
C ALA A 37 0.86 -3.82 1.85
N ALA A 38 0.52 -4.50 2.94
CA ALA A 38 0.75 -4.01 4.30
C ALA A 38 1.49 -5.07 5.13
N PRO A 39 2.63 -4.73 5.75
CA PRO A 39 3.31 -5.66 6.64
C PRO A 39 2.50 -5.86 7.92
N LEU A 40 2.44 -7.11 8.40
CA LEU A 40 1.81 -7.47 9.68
C LEU A 40 2.79 -7.39 10.85
N GLU A 41 4.09 -7.39 10.56
CA GLU A 41 5.19 -7.25 11.52
C GLU A 41 5.84 -5.85 11.41
N PRO A 42 6.60 -5.39 12.41
CA PRO A 42 7.31 -4.12 12.33
C PRO A 42 8.23 -4.04 11.10
N ALA A 43 7.99 -3.05 10.24
CA ALA A 43 8.75 -2.81 9.02
C ALA A 43 9.03 -1.31 8.85
N SER A 44 9.92 -0.96 7.92
CA SER A 44 10.27 0.43 7.60
C SER A 44 9.16 1.17 6.84
N VAL A 45 8.17 0.45 6.32
CA VAL A 45 7.03 1.00 5.61
C VAL A 45 5.75 0.45 6.22
N TRP A 46 4.71 1.28 6.25
CA TRP A 46 3.40 0.96 6.78
C TRP A 46 2.44 0.42 5.71
N LEU A 47 2.52 0.95 4.49
CA LEU A 47 1.66 0.55 3.38
C LEU A 47 2.39 0.80 2.07
N SER A 48 2.33 -0.15 1.13
CA SER A 48 2.76 0.05 -0.25
C SER A 48 1.59 -0.17 -1.20
N PHE A 49 1.42 0.69 -2.20
CA PHE A 49 0.35 0.55 -3.18
C PHE A 49 0.77 1.06 -4.55
N LYS A 50 0.02 0.61 -5.57
CA LYS A 50 0.27 1.00 -6.97
C LYS A 50 -0.33 2.39 -7.24
N ALA A 51 0.49 3.31 -7.71
CA ALA A 51 0.07 4.64 -8.14
C ALA A 51 -0.04 4.73 -9.68
N SER A 52 -0.75 5.76 -10.17
CA SER A 52 -0.62 6.18 -11.57
C SER A 52 0.77 6.80 -11.80
N PRO A 53 1.26 6.89 -13.05
CA PRO A 53 2.54 7.54 -13.33
C PRO A 53 2.60 9.00 -12.84
N GLU A 54 1.48 9.73 -12.96
CA GLU A 54 1.36 11.12 -12.51
C GLU A 54 1.44 11.20 -10.98
N ASN A 55 0.63 10.40 -10.28
CA ASN A 55 0.61 10.39 -8.81
C ASN A 55 1.91 9.84 -8.23
N PHE A 56 2.60 8.92 -8.91
CA PHE A 56 3.87 8.39 -8.42
C PHE A 56 4.88 9.52 -8.21
N VAL A 57 5.02 10.43 -9.20
CA VAL A 57 5.92 11.58 -9.09
C VAL A 57 5.49 12.48 -7.94
N GLU A 58 4.23 12.92 -7.95
CA GLU A 58 3.70 13.84 -6.94
C GLU A 58 3.82 13.28 -5.51
N LEU A 59 3.42 12.03 -5.29
CA LEU A 59 3.43 11.41 -3.98
C LEU A 59 4.85 11.26 -3.45
N THR A 60 5.83 10.91 -4.29
CA THR A 60 7.23 10.75 -3.85
C THR A 60 7.94 12.06 -3.52
N GLU A 61 7.35 13.21 -3.84
CA GLU A 61 7.84 14.53 -3.39
C GLU A 61 7.32 14.90 -1.99
N ARG A 62 6.33 14.17 -1.47
CA ARG A 62 5.74 14.41 -0.15
C ARG A 62 6.57 13.75 0.96
N PRO A 63 6.59 14.35 2.18
CA PRO A 63 7.30 13.76 3.30
C PRO A 63 6.71 12.41 3.71
N ASN A 64 7.57 11.47 4.12
CA ASN A 64 7.21 10.11 4.56
C ASN A 64 6.61 9.21 3.48
N ILE A 65 6.76 9.58 2.20
CA ILE A 65 6.39 8.74 1.06
C ILE A 65 7.63 8.49 0.22
N ILE A 66 7.96 7.23 0.02
CA ILE A 66 9.13 6.81 -0.74
C ILE A 66 8.71 5.92 -1.93
N PRO A 67 9.54 5.80 -2.97
CA PRO A 67 9.37 4.74 -3.95
C PRO A 67 9.39 3.37 -3.24
N ALA A 68 8.40 2.51 -3.51
CA ALA A 68 8.29 1.24 -2.82
C ALA A 68 9.52 0.36 -3.08
N PRO A 69 10.16 -0.20 -2.03
CA PRO A 69 11.29 -1.10 -2.18
C PRO A 69 10.96 -2.23 -3.16
N TYR A 70 11.86 -2.48 -4.12
CA TYR A 70 11.72 -3.49 -5.18
C TYR A 70 10.59 -3.29 -6.21
N LEU A 71 9.56 -2.49 -5.90
CA LEU A 71 8.37 -2.30 -6.74
C LEU A 71 8.27 -0.91 -7.41
N ALA A 72 9.19 0.02 -7.09
CA ALA A 72 9.21 1.38 -7.67
C ALA A 72 9.19 1.42 -9.21
N ARG A 73 9.87 0.47 -9.88
CA ARG A 73 9.86 0.37 -11.36
C ARG A 73 8.46 0.13 -11.94
N ALA A 74 7.56 -0.46 -11.15
CA ALA A 74 6.16 -0.68 -11.52
C ALA A 74 5.22 0.43 -11.01
N GLN A 75 5.79 1.58 -10.60
CA GLN A 75 5.09 2.76 -10.09
C GLN A 75 4.34 2.48 -8.77
N TRP A 76 5.02 1.81 -7.84
CA TRP A 76 4.52 1.62 -6.48
C TRP A 76 5.19 2.61 -5.54
N VAL A 77 4.40 3.22 -4.68
CA VAL A 77 4.85 4.07 -3.57
C VAL A 77 4.68 3.33 -2.25
N ALA A 78 5.46 3.71 -1.25
CA ALA A 78 5.35 3.21 0.10
C ALA A 78 5.27 4.37 1.10
N LEU A 79 4.30 4.30 2.00
CA LEU A 79 4.14 5.20 3.12
C LEU A 79 5.01 4.67 4.27
N GLU A 80 5.90 5.50 4.81
CA GLU A 80 6.76 5.11 5.93
C GLU A 80 5.97 5.00 7.24
N ASN A 81 4.87 5.75 7.36
CA ASN A 81 3.96 5.71 8.50
C ASN A 81 2.51 6.03 8.06
N LYS A 82 1.56 5.80 8.98
CA LYS A 82 0.13 6.03 8.77
C LYS A 82 -0.27 7.49 8.56
N ASP A 83 0.58 8.44 8.99
CA ASP A 83 0.30 9.87 8.96
C ASP A 83 0.88 10.53 7.69
N ALA A 84 1.48 9.73 6.79
CA ALA A 84 2.06 10.19 5.53
C ALA A 84 0.99 10.66 4.52
N LEU A 85 -0.23 10.11 4.61
CA LEU A 85 -1.41 10.55 3.85
C LEU A 85 -2.64 10.56 4.75
N PRO A 86 -3.52 11.57 4.60
CA PRO A 86 -4.80 11.55 5.30
C PRO A 86 -5.71 10.45 4.72
N PRO A 87 -6.61 9.85 5.52
CA PRO A 87 -7.51 8.78 5.07
C PRO A 87 -8.41 9.12 3.88
N GLU A 88 -8.66 10.41 3.63
CA GLU A 88 -9.46 10.90 2.50
C GLU A 88 -8.71 10.88 1.15
N GLU A 89 -7.38 10.78 1.18
CA GLU A 89 -6.51 10.67 0.00
C GLU A 89 -6.07 9.22 -0.29
N LEU A 90 -6.48 8.26 0.55
CA LEU A 90 -6.26 6.81 0.39
C LEU A 90 -7.44 6.14 -0.35
#